data_AF-A0A1M7S768-F1
#
_entry.id   AF-A0A1M7S768-F1
#
_cell.length_a   1.000
_cell.length_b   1.000
_cell.length_c   1.000
_cell.angle_alpha   90.00
_cell.angle_beta   90.00
_cell.angle_gamma   90.00
#
_symmetry.space_group_name_H-M   'P 1'
#
loop_
_entity.id
_entity.type
_entity.pdbx_description
1 polymer ?
#
loop_
_entity_poly.entity_id
_entity_poly.type
_entity_poly.pdbx_seq_one_letter_code
_entity_poly.pdbx_strand_id
1 'polypeptide(L)'
;MKFIKLESRGGNYLVVAENVAWLRTAENGQTSVGIIGGQPLLVVGTVEEVAEKILTASSSEEQPVAAPPPAPAPVPEHAPEPAPAPAPEPVREVEIEKAVEKPPAERPRPIAVKTGMTLSERLAAGGPPRVKAGSQRFMGGLE
;
A
#
# COMPACT_ATOMS: atom_id res chain seq x y z
N MET A 1 -15.85 -9.43 -11.78
CA MET A 1 -15.27 -8.67 -10.65
C MET A 1 -14.27 -7.67 -11.17
N LYS A 2 -14.41 -6.40 -10.78
CA LYS A 2 -13.53 -5.30 -11.20
C LYS A 2 -12.62 -4.90 -10.03
N PHE A 3 -11.30 -4.97 -10.23
CA PHE A 3 -10.31 -4.66 -9.21
C PHE A 3 -9.66 -3.30 -9.47
N ILE A 4 -9.42 -2.55 -8.40
CA ILE A 4 -8.74 -1.26 -8.41
C ILE A 4 -7.46 -1.40 -7.59
N LYS A 5 -6.36 -0.92 -8.16
CA LYS A 5 -5.11 -0.77 -7.42
C LYS A 5 -5.11 0.56 -6.67
N LEU A 6 -5.07 0.50 -5.34
CA LEU A 6 -4.99 1.66 -4.46
C LEU A 6 -3.63 1.67 -3.74
N GLU A 7 -2.97 2.81 -3.79
CA GLU A 7 -1.64 2.99 -3.22
C GLU A 7 -1.79 3.45 -1.77
N SER A 8 -1.24 2.68 -0.83
CA SER A 8 -1.25 3.00 0.58
C SER A 8 0.18 3.00 1.11
N ARG A 9 0.41 3.70 2.23
CA ARG A 9 1.71 3.65 2.92
C ARG A 9 2.11 2.25 3.38
N GLY A 10 1.13 1.36 3.57
CA GLY A 10 1.38 -0.04 3.92
C GLY A 10 1.62 -0.96 2.71
N GLY A 11 1.61 -0.44 1.49
CA GLY A 11 1.74 -1.22 0.25
C GLY A 11 0.58 -1.00 -0.72
N ASN A 12 0.66 -1.61 -1.90
CA ASN A 12 -0.39 -1.52 -2.91
C ASN A 12 -1.49 -2.54 -2.64
N TYR A 13 -2.74 -2.09 -2.59
CA TYR A 13 -3.91 -2.94 -2.36
C TYR A 13 -4.71 -3.12 -3.64
N LEU A 14 -5.19 -4.33 -3.89
CA LEU A 14 -6.20 -4.61 -4.92
C LEU A 14 -7.54 -4.73 -4.25
N VAL A 15 -8.43 -3.78 -4.53
CA VAL A 15 -9.74 -3.69 -3.91
C VAL A 15 -10.81 -3.89 -4.98
N VAL A 16 -11.82 -4.70 -4.70
CA VAL A 16 -12.95 -4.85 -5.62
C VAL A 16 -13.79 -3.58 -5.56
N ALA A 17 -14.03 -2.95 -6.72
CA ALA A 17 -14.76 -1.68 -6.80
C ALA A 17 -16.15 -1.75 -6.17
N GLU A 18 -16.85 -2.86 -6.43
CA GLU A 18 -18.19 -3.15 -5.89
C GLU A 18 -18.19 -3.41 -4.38
N ASN A 19 -17.03 -3.64 -3.76
CA ASN A 19 -16.91 -3.93 -2.33
C ASN A 19 -16.52 -2.70 -1.49
N VAL A 20 -16.41 -1.52 -2.11
CA VAL A 20 -16.16 -0.25 -1.43
C VAL A 20 -17.48 0.30 -0.91
N ALA A 21 -17.56 0.52 0.40
CA ALA A 21 -18.78 0.97 1.08
C ALA A 21 -18.84 2.50 1.24
N TRP A 22 -17.70 3.12 1.53
CA TRP A 22 -17.62 4.55 1.80
C TRP A 22 -16.18 5.06 1.65
N LEU A 23 -16.06 6.37 1.39
CA LEU A 23 -14.79 7.10 1.39
C LEU A 23 -14.88 8.23 2.41
N ARG A 24 -13.80 8.48 3.15
CA ARG A 24 -13.68 9.63 4.06
C ARG A 24 -12.31 10.26 3.96
N THR A 25 -12.25 11.57 4.06
CA THR A 25 -10.99 12.30 4.18
C THR A 25 -10.30 11.88 5.47
N ALA A 26 -9.03 11.49 5.36
CA ALA A 26 -8.16 11.23 6.48
C ALA A 26 -7.14 12.37 6.65
N GLU A 27 -6.45 12.36 7.78
CA GLU A 27 -5.42 13.34 8.07
C GLU A 27 -4.23 13.16 7.12
N ASN A 28 -3.57 14.27 6.76
CA ASN A 28 -2.37 14.30 5.91
C ASN A 28 -2.62 14.01 4.41
N GLY A 29 -3.78 14.38 3.87
CA GLY A 29 -4.08 14.22 2.44
C GLY A 29 -4.25 12.77 2.00
N GLN A 30 -4.71 11.92 2.93
CA GLN A 30 -5.06 10.53 2.67
C GLN A 30 -6.57 10.37 2.64
N THR A 31 -7.02 9.24 2.10
CA THR A 31 -8.42 8.83 2.07
C THR A 31 -8.59 7.50 2.78
N SER A 32 -9.50 7.46 3.75
CA SER A 32 -9.96 6.22 4.36
C SER A 32 -10.99 5.55 3.45
N VAL A 33 -10.65 4.37 2.94
CA VAL A 33 -11.50 3.55 2.09
C VAL A 33 -12.12 2.44 2.93
N GLY A 34 -13.43 2.55 3.18
CA GLY A 34 -14.19 1.55 3.90
C GLY A 34 -14.56 0.37 3.00
N ILE A 35 -14.18 -0.84 3.42
CA ILE A 35 -14.49 -2.09 2.73
C ILE A 35 -15.65 -2.78 3.44
N ILE A 36 -16.60 -3.36 2.69
CA ILE A 36 -17.72 -4.11 3.27
C ILE A 36 -17.17 -5.29 4.08
N GLY A 37 -17.49 -5.32 5.39
CA GLY A 37 -17.09 -6.39 6.30
C GLY A 37 -15.61 -6.41 6.70
N GLY A 38 -14.83 -5.36 6.40
CA GLY A 38 -13.40 -5.32 6.65
C GLY A 38 -12.90 -4.06 7.38
N GLN A 39 -11.60 -4.05 7.67
CA GLN A 39 -10.90 -2.88 8.20
C GLN A 39 -10.76 -1.81 7.10
N PRO A 40 -10.96 -0.51 7.39
CA PRO A 40 -10.71 0.55 6.42
C PRO A 40 -9.22 0.65 6.04
N LEU A 41 -8.95 0.95 4.77
CA LEU A 41 -7.60 1.16 4.24
C LEU A 41 -7.29 2.65 4.12
N LEU A 42 -6.08 3.04 4.51
CA LEU A 42 -5.58 4.40 4.33
C LEU A 42 -4.86 4.50 2.98
N VAL A 43 -5.44 5.21 2.03
CA VAL A 43 -4.93 5.36 0.67
C VAL A 43 -4.36 6.76 0.50
N VAL A 44 -3.27 6.88 -0.24
CA VAL A 44 -2.64 8.16 -0.56
C VAL A 44 -3.46 8.86 -1.65
N GLY A 45 -3.76 10.14 -1.45
CA GLY A 45 -4.54 10.95 -2.38
C GLY A 45 -5.85 11.46 -1.78
N THR A 46 -6.47 12.42 -2.44
CA THR A 46 -7.76 12.98 -2.03
C THR A 46 -8.91 12.02 -2.32
N VAL A 47 -10.06 12.30 -1.71
CA VAL A 47 -11.27 11.48 -1.89
C VAL A 47 -11.69 11.48 -3.35
N GLU A 48 -11.55 12.61 -4.05
CA GLU A 48 -11.89 12.72 -5.48
C GLU A 48 -11.04 11.79 -6.34
N GLU A 49 -9.71 11.82 -6.18
CA GLU A 49 -8.81 10.97 -6.97
C GLU A 49 -9.10 9.47 -6.76
N VAL A 50 -9.42 9.08 -5.52
CA VAL A 50 -9.77 7.70 -5.20
C VAL A 50 -11.13 7.33 -5.76
N ALA A 51 -12.12 8.22 -5.68
CA ALA A 51 -13.44 8.01 -6.24
C ALA A 51 -13.39 7.87 -7.77
N GLU A 52 -12.62 8.72 -8.46
CA GLU A 52 -12.40 8.63 -9.91
C GLU A 52 -11.81 7.26 -10.27
N LYS A 53 -10.76 6.80 -9.59
CA LYS A 53 -10.19 5.47 -9.82
C LYS A 53 -11.22 4.35 -9.65
N ILE A 54 -12.09 4.46 -8.64
CA ILE A 54 -13.17 3.48 -8.41
C ILE A 54 -14.21 3.53 -9.53
N LEU A 55 -14.63 4.71 -9.94
CA LEU A 55 -15.63 4.91 -10.98
C LEU A 55 -15.12 4.50 -12.35
N THR A 56 -13.90 4.89 -12.73
CA THR A 56 -13.25 4.46 -13.99
C THR A 56 -13.11 2.95 -14.03
N ALA A 57 -12.64 2.33 -12.95
CA ALA A 57 -12.54 0.88 -12.88
C ALA A 57 -13.92 0.20 -12.94
N SER A 58 -14.95 0.80 -12.34
CA SER A 58 -16.33 0.31 -12.36
C SER A 58 -17.03 0.52 -13.70
N SER A 59 -16.67 1.57 -14.45
CA SER A 59 -17.34 1.96 -15.70
C SER A 59 -16.67 1.37 -16.95
N SER A 60 -15.42 0.90 -16.85
CA SER A 60 -14.74 0.14 -17.90
C SER A 60 -14.67 0.87 -19.25
N GLU A 61 -13.79 1.86 -19.37
CA GLU A 61 -13.13 2.14 -20.64
C GLU A 61 -11.70 2.64 -20.37
N GLU A 62 -10.74 2.02 -21.06
CA GLU A 62 -9.34 2.40 -21.19
C GLU A 62 -8.44 2.31 -19.93
N GLN A 63 -7.88 1.11 -19.70
CA GLN A 63 -6.45 1.09 -19.35
C GLN A 63 -5.72 1.60 -20.61
N PRO A 64 -4.99 2.73 -20.58
CA PRO A 64 -3.98 2.95 -21.59
C PRO A 64 -2.89 1.90 -21.33
N VAL A 65 -3.03 0.73 -21.96
CA VAL A 65 -1.87 -0.05 -22.36
C VAL A 65 -1.08 0.90 -23.25
N ALA A 66 -0.06 1.51 -22.65
CA ALA A 66 0.97 2.22 -23.38
C ALA A 66 1.35 1.33 -24.57
N ALA A 67 1.08 1.83 -25.78
CA ALA A 67 1.53 1.18 -26.99
C ALA A 67 3.03 0.84 -26.80
N PRO A 68 3.48 -0.36 -27.21
CA PRO A 68 4.92 -0.63 -27.22
C PRO A 68 5.60 0.52 -27.97
N PRO A 69 6.74 1.03 -27.49
CA PRO A 69 7.48 2.04 -28.25
C PRO A 69 7.66 1.50 -29.67
N PRO A 70 7.47 2.31 -30.73
CA PRO A 70 7.76 1.86 -32.08
C PRO A 70 9.19 1.32 -32.07
N ALA A 71 9.33 0.05 -32.47
CA ALA A 71 10.64 -0.54 -32.66
C ALA A 71 11.47 0.41 -33.54
N PRO A 72 12.72 0.74 -33.17
CA PRO A 72 13.57 1.50 -34.07
C PRO A 72 13.64 0.73 -35.39
N ALA A 73 13.24 1.41 -36.47
CA ALA A 73 13.34 0.88 -37.82
C ALA A 73 14.77 0.33 -38.05
N PRO A 74 14.93 -0.80 -38.75
CA PRO A 74 16.25 -1.31 -39.08
C PRO A 74 16.95 -0.26 -39.96
N VAL A 75 17.93 0.43 -39.38
CA VAL A 75 18.86 1.24 -40.17
C VAL A 75 19.66 0.27 -41.05
N PRO A 76 19.70 0.52 -42.37
CA PRO A 76 20.32 -0.38 -43.33
C PRO A 76 21.82 -0.55 -43.09
N GLU A 77 22.22 -1.80 -43.27
CA GLU A 77 23.56 -2.36 -43.37
C GLU A 77 24.54 -1.42 -44.10
N HIS A 78 25.44 -0.79 -43.35
CA HIS A 78 26.62 -0.16 -43.93
C HIS A 78 27.69 -1.23 -44.15
N ALA A 79 27.99 -1.45 -45.43
CA ALA A 79 29.09 -2.25 -45.95
C ALA A 79 30.46 -1.86 -45.33
N PRO A 80 31.45 -2.78 -45.31
CA PRO A 80 32.66 -2.67 -44.50
C PRO A 80 33.75 -1.81 -45.15
N GLU A 81 34.85 -1.63 -44.39
CA GLU A 81 36.25 -1.30 -44.79
C GLU A 81 36.74 0.12 -44.44
N PRO A 82 38.05 0.39 -44.17
CA PRO A 82 39.21 -0.47 -43.88
C PRO A 82 39.84 -0.27 -42.47
N ALA A 83 40.68 -1.22 -42.07
CA ALA A 83 41.56 -1.12 -40.89
C ALA A 83 42.76 -0.18 -41.10
N PRO A 84 43.24 0.45 -40.01
CA PRO A 84 44.68 0.57 -39.79
C PRO A 84 45.11 0.12 -38.36
N ALA A 85 46.19 -0.65 -38.29
CA ALA A 85 46.98 -1.00 -37.08
C ALA A 85 48.07 0.07 -36.78
N PRO A 86 48.94 0.01 -35.74
CA PRO A 86 48.88 -0.53 -34.36
C PRO A 86 49.32 0.45 -33.20
N ALA A 87 49.04 0.06 -31.92
CA ALA A 87 49.71 0.33 -30.60
C ALA A 87 49.87 1.78 -30.02
N PRO A 88 50.09 2.02 -28.70
CA PRO A 88 50.38 1.10 -27.56
C PRO A 88 49.51 1.27 -26.27
N GLU A 89 49.66 0.32 -25.34
CA GLU A 89 49.04 0.21 -24.00
C GLU A 89 49.52 1.27 -22.99
N PRO A 90 48.69 1.59 -21.96
CA PRO A 90 49.20 1.38 -20.61
C PRO A 90 48.16 0.78 -19.63
N VAL A 91 48.54 -0.36 -19.05
CA VAL A 91 48.37 -0.77 -17.65
C VAL A 91 47.37 0.05 -16.79
N ARG A 92 46.25 -0.58 -16.43
CA ARG A 92 45.61 -0.35 -15.13
C ARG A 92 45.60 -1.65 -14.33
N GLU A 93 46.64 -1.73 -13.53
CA GLU A 93 46.82 -2.56 -12.35
C GLU A 93 45.54 -2.56 -11.50
N VAL A 94 44.88 -3.71 -11.40
CA VAL A 94 43.89 -4.00 -10.36
C VAL A 94 44.54 -5.01 -9.43
N GLU A 95 45.25 -4.49 -8.43
CA GLU A 95 45.67 -5.21 -7.23
C GLU A 95 44.46 -5.13 -6.25
N ILE A 96 43.66 -6.19 -6.18
CA ILE A 96 43.72 -7.30 -5.21
C ILE A 96 43.33 -6.87 -3.78
N GLU A 97 42.16 -7.42 -3.38
CA GLU A 97 41.81 -7.95 -2.06
C GLU A 97 41.94 -7.05 -0.81
N LYS A 98 40.91 -7.05 0.05
CA LYS A 98 40.71 -8.13 1.03
C LYS A 98 39.49 -7.87 1.92
N ALA A 99 38.88 -8.99 2.29
CA ALA A 99 37.83 -9.23 3.26
C ALA A 99 37.85 -8.36 4.54
N VAL A 100 36.67 -8.20 5.18
CA VAL A 100 36.37 -8.70 6.54
C VAL A 100 34.91 -8.35 6.95
N GLU A 101 34.14 -9.42 7.13
CA GLU A 101 33.29 -9.71 8.30
C GLU A 101 31.95 -8.98 8.56
N LYS A 102 30.88 -9.79 8.46
CA LYS A 102 29.54 -9.55 9.01
C LYS A 102 29.58 -9.71 10.54
N PRO A 103 29.01 -8.79 11.34
CA PRO A 103 28.59 -9.13 12.69
C PRO A 103 27.19 -9.79 12.67
N PRO A 104 26.98 -10.96 13.30
CA PRO A 104 25.65 -11.46 13.56
C PRO A 104 24.99 -10.63 14.67
N ALA A 105 23.89 -9.96 14.32
CA ALA A 105 23.04 -9.24 15.25
C ALA A 105 22.53 -10.18 16.38
N GLU A 106 22.73 -9.74 17.62
CA GLU A 106 22.23 -10.36 18.84
C GLU A 106 20.72 -10.65 18.75
N ARG A 107 20.32 -11.91 18.99
CA ARG A 107 18.92 -12.29 19.18
C ARG A 107 18.48 -11.84 20.57
N PRO A 108 17.39 -11.06 20.72
CA PRO A 108 16.82 -10.80 22.03
C PRO A 108 16.24 -12.11 22.61
N ARG A 109 16.59 -12.40 23.87
CA ARG A 109 16.08 -13.54 24.63
C ARG A 109 14.55 -13.38 24.81
N PRO A 110 13.74 -14.45 24.75
CA PRO A 110 12.31 -14.33 25.01
C PRO A 110 12.10 -13.93 26.48
N ILE A 111 11.61 -12.71 26.67
CA ILE A 111 11.10 -12.26 27.97
C ILE A 111 9.85 -13.09 28.24
N ALA A 112 9.85 -13.83 29.35
CA ALA A 112 8.71 -14.58 29.82
C ALA A 112 7.49 -13.64 29.94
N VAL A 113 6.52 -13.81 29.04
CA VAL A 113 5.21 -13.16 29.17
C VAL A 113 4.55 -13.77 30.39
N LYS A 114 4.46 -13.01 31.47
CA LYS A 114 3.59 -13.32 32.60
C LYS A 114 2.17 -13.51 32.06
N THR A 115 1.73 -14.76 32.00
CA THR A 115 0.33 -15.16 31.82
C THR A 115 -0.50 -14.46 32.89
N GLY A 116 -1.22 -13.41 32.49
CA GLY A 116 -2.05 -12.60 33.37
C GLY A 116 -3.40 -12.35 32.72
N MET A 117 -4.39 -13.12 33.16
CA MET A 117 -5.83 -13.00 32.93
C MET A 117 -6.34 -13.17 31.49
N THR A 118 -7.08 -14.26 31.30
CA THR A 118 -7.90 -14.47 30.12
C THR A 118 -9.04 -13.45 30.06
N LEU A 119 -9.51 -13.12 28.85
CA LEU A 119 -10.62 -12.19 28.62
C LEU A 119 -11.91 -12.65 29.33
N SER A 120 -12.04 -13.96 29.55
CA SER A 120 -13.10 -14.60 30.34
C SER A 120 -13.07 -14.21 31.83
N GLU A 121 -11.91 -13.96 32.41
CA GLU A 121 -11.76 -13.54 33.82
C GLU A 121 -12.13 -12.06 34.03
N ARG A 122 -11.96 -11.20 33.00
CA ARG A 122 -12.37 -9.80 33.06
C ARG A 122 -13.89 -9.62 32.96
N LEU A 123 -14.58 -10.51 32.25
CA LEU A 123 -16.05 -10.47 32.13
C LEU A 123 -16.76 -10.93 33.41
N ALA A 124 -16.14 -11.81 34.21
CA ALA A 124 -16.71 -12.27 35.47
C ALA A 124 -16.66 -11.21 36.60
N ALA A 125 -15.72 -10.27 36.55
CA ALA A 125 -15.53 -9.23 37.56
C ALA A 125 -16.30 -7.92 37.28
N GLY A 126 -16.90 -7.78 36.09
CA GLY A 126 -17.67 -6.60 35.68
C GLY A 126 -19.15 -6.78 36.00
N GLY A 127 -19.59 -6.30 37.16
CA GLY A 127 -21.01 -6.27 37.53
C GLY A 127 -21.90 -5.57 36.47
N PRO A 128 -23.22 -5.85 36.46
CA PRO A 128 -24.10 -5.43 35.38
C PRO A 128 -24.15 -3.89 35.24
N PRO A 129 -24.26 -3.37 34.00
CA PRO A 129 -24.37 -1.94 33.76
C PRO A 129 -25.65 -1.41 34.42
N ARG A 130 -25.49 -0.40 35.29
CA ARG A 130 -26.64 0.34 35.85
C ARG A 130 -27.29 1.13 34.73
N VAL A 131 -28.37 0.61 34.18
CA VAL A 131 -29.26 1.32 33.26
C VAL A 131 -29.89 2.46 34.07
N LYS A 132 -29.44 3.70 33.84
CA LYS A 132 -30.09 4.87 34.42
C LYS A 132 -31.36 5.10 33.60
N ALA A 133 -32.48 4.61 34.11
CA ALA A 133 -33.82 4.90 33.63
C ALA A 133 -34.10 6.41 33.80
N GLY A 134 -33.63 7.20 32.83
CA GLY A 134 -33.98 8.60 32.64
C GLY A 134 -35.26 8.68 31.81
N SER A 135 -36.36 8.30 32.43
CA SER A 135 -37.69 8.76 32.03
C SER A 135 -37.73 10.29 32.07
N GLN A 136 -38.50 10.88 31.16
CA GLN A 136 -39.15 12.18 31.27
C GLN A 136 -38.49 13.38 30.56
N ARG A 137 -39.36 14.09 29.80
CA ARG A 137 -39.31 15.50 29.32
C ARG A 137 -38.71 15.69 27.92
N PHE A 138 -39.37 16.27 26.91
CA PHE A 138 -40.64 17.00 26.82
C PHE A 138 -41.16 16.85 25.38
N MET A 139 -42.44 16.49 25.25
CA MET A 139 -43.24 16.76 24.07
C MET A 139 -43.69 18.22 24.21
N GLY A 140 -43.20 19.10 23.34
CA GLY A 140 -43.72 20.45 23.14
C GLY A 140 -43.50 20.73 21.66
N GLY A 141 -44.50 20.62 20.80
CA GLY A 141 -45.80 21.27 20.93
C GLY A 141 -45.70 22.50 20.05
N LEU A 142 -46.07 22.33 18.78
CA LEU A 142 -46.26 23.43 17.84
C LEU A 142 -47.30 24.39 18.42
N GLU A 143 -46.95 25.66 18.53
CA GLU A 143 -47.79 26.83 18.23
C GLU A 143 -46.90 28.05 18.05
#